data_AF-A0A2K0A5G4-F1
#
_entry.id   AF-A0A2K0A5G4-F1
#
_cell.length_a   1.000
_cell.length_b   1.000
_cell.length_c   1.000
_cell.angle_alpha   90.00
_cell.angle_beta   90.00
_cell.angle_gamma   90.00
#
_symmetry.space_group_name_H-M   'P 1'
#
loop_
_entity.id
_entity.type
_entity.pdbx_description
1 polymer ?
#
loop_
_entity_poly.entity_id
_entity_poly.type
_entity_poly.pdbx_seq_one_letter_code
_entity_poly.pdbx_strand_id
1 'polypeptide(L)'
;MQCPNCGQTYQQGDQYCGSCGNKLNGSLSQSTQSTTESFNSEIQSTSHSTAVKQEQINGEQNHSEYDRGEFAHRYMSYEHRYAEGPFTIKVKSTFNESKQFFKEAFTSHDAVMKGNKSFSITLLSSLVIIGLLILGMFLHLLSASLFDGYFVDTATIILKFVLTTMLALAFLFIVTFAVIRLMIVESISFKKVLSDYILVNTLSVSILFLGFIVFFLELYIFSGILIAFSVILLLTSSVYFISKYSVNHTLRFTSFYSVMIFFVIIGFALHLFGSTIIHRYDDLGTLHQLFWRWL
;
A
#
# COMPACT_ATOMS: atom_id res chain seq x y z
N MET A 1 -9.14 -15.53 -30.60
CA MET A 1 -10.33 -16.26 -30.09
C MET A 1 -11.01 -15.40 -29.02
N GLN A 2 -12.30 -15.57 -28.71
CA GLN A 2 -12.98 -14.78 -27.68
C GLN A 2 -13.20 -15.62 -26.41
N CYS A 3 -12.96 -15.01 -25.24
CA CYS A 3 -13.12 -15.68 -23.96
C CYS A 3 -14.62 -15.97 -23.71
N PRO A 4 -14.99 -17.20 -23.37
CA PRO A 4 -16.40 -17.56 -23.14
C PRO A 4 -17.01 -16.88 -21.91
N ASN A 5 -16.18 -16.32 -21.00
CA ASN A 5 -16.65 -15.69 -19.78
C ASN A 5 -16.78 -14.15 -19.87
N CYS A 6 -15.98 -13.48 -20.71
CA CYS A 6 -15.98 -12.01 -20.78
C CYS A 6 -15.96 -11.42 -22.20
N GLY A 7 -15.96 -12.26 -23.24
CA GLY A 7 -15.97 -11.83 -24.64
C GLY A 7 -14.68 -11.20 -25.15
N GLN A 8 -13.67 -10.98 -24.30
CA GLN A 8 -12.39 -10.39 -24.70
C GLN A 8 -11.57 -11.32 -25.59
N THR A 9 -10.84 -10.74 -26.54
CA THR A 9 -9.97 -11.48 -27.44
C THR A 9 -8.69 -11.95 -26.73
N TYR A 10 -8.30 -13.20 -26.98
CA TYR A 10 -7.07 -13.80 -26.46
C TYR A 10 -6.28 -14.51 -27.58
N GLN A 11 -4.98 -14.71 -27.33
CA GLN A 11 -4.05 -15.34 -28.27
C GLN A 11 -3.97 -16.86 -28.06
N GLN A 12 -3.80 -17.62 -29.15
CA GLN A 12 -3.64 -19.07 -29.07
C GLN A 12 -2.38 -19.41 -28.26
N GLY A 13 -2.54 -20.11 -27.14
CA GLY A 13 -1.47 -20.44 -26.19
C GLY A 13 -1.71 -19.91 -24.78
N ASP A 14 -2.60 -18.92 -24.62
CA ASP A 14 -2.95 -18.38 -23.30
C ASP A 14 -3.70 -19.43 -22.48
N GLN A 15 -3.14 -19.83 -21.33
CA GLN A 15 -3.80 -20.76 -20.40
C GLN A 15 -4.95 -20.10 -19.62
N TYR A 16 -4.95 -18.77 -19.54
CA TYR A 16 -5.92 -17.97 -18.80
C TYR A 16 -6.21 -16.67 -19.54
N CYS A 17 -7.45 -16.21 -19.47
CA CYS A 17 -7.83 -14.91 -20.02
C CYS A 17 -7.22 -13.79 -19.18
N GLY A 18 -6.37 -12.95 -19.79
CA GLY A 18 -5.74 -11.81 -19.11
C GLY A 18 -6.70 -10.75 -18.55
N SER A 19 -7.96 -10.74 -19.01
CA SER A 19 -8.96 -9.77 -18.55
C SER A 19 -9.82 -10.27 -17.38
N CYS A 20 -10.19 -11.55 -17.34
CA CYS A 20 -11.12 -12.07 -16.32
C CYS A 20 -10.56 -13.26 -15.53
N GLY A 21 -9.36 -13.74 -15.85
CA GLY A 21 -8.72 -14.88 -15.17
C GLY A 21 -9.32 -16.25 -15.51
N ASN A 22 -10.30 -16.34 -16.42
CA ASN A 22 -10.92 -17.60 -16.79
C ASN A 22 -9.93 -18.53 -17.48
N LYS A 23 -9.85 -19.80 -17.08
CA LYS A 23 -8.97 -20.80 -17.70
C LYS A 23 -9.44 -21.09 -19.12
N LEU A 24 -8.50 -21.01 -20.07
CA LEU A 24 -8.74 -21.24 -21.48
C LEU A 24 -8.16 -22.62 -21.82
N ASN A 25 -8.96 -23.48 -22.45
CA ASN A 25 -8.51 -24.82 -22.81
C ASN A 25 -7.61 -24.74 -24.05
N GLY A 26 -6.30 -24.59 -23.83
CA GLY A 26 -5.29 -24.70 -24.88
C GLY A 26 -5.11 -26.16 -25.29
N SER A 27 -5.80 -26.60 -26.36
CA SER A 27 -5.44 -27.83 -27.07
C SER A 27 -4.37 -27.48 -28.10
N LEU A 28 -3.13 -27.89 -27.83
CA LEU A 28 -2.02 -27.76 -28.76
C LEU A 28 -2.11 -28.90 -29.78
N SER A 29 -2.30 -28.56 -31.06
CA SER A 29 -1.94 -29.42 -32.19
C SER A 29 -0.97 -28.63 -33.06
N GLN A 30 0.21 -29.20 -33.34
CA GLN A 30 0.51 -29.85 -34.63
C GLN A 30 2.02 -30.20 -34.77
N SER A 31 2.30 -31.48 -35.10
CA SER A 31 3.37 -32.06 -35.99
C SER A 31 4.82 -31.51 -35.93
N THR A 32 5.91 -32.30 -35.88
CA THR A 32 6.39 -33.29 -36.88
C THR A 32 7.65 -34.07 -36.39
N GLN A 33 7.64 -35.41 -36.56
CA GLN A 33 8.71 -36.42 -36.85
C GLN A 33 10.07 -36.54 -36.09
N SER A 34 10.27 -37.71 -35.45
CA SER A 34 11.20 -38.82 -35.83
C SER A 34 12.12 -39.41 -34.74
N THR A 35 12.05 -40.75 -34.63
CA THR A 35 13.05 -41.78 -34.22
C THR A 35 13.09 -42.32 -32.77
N THR A 36 12.58 -43.56 -32.65
CA THR A 36 12.99 -44.77 -31.91
C THR A 36 13.86 -44.70 -30.63
N GLU A 37 13.35 -45.24 -29.51
CA GLU A 37 13.84 -46.45 -28.78
C GLU A 37 13.48 -46.44 -27.26
N SER A 38 12.80 -47.51 -26.85
CA SER A 38 12.79 -48.24 -25.57
C SER A 38 13.28 -47.58 -24.27
N PHE A 39 12.44 -47.57 -23.22
CA PHE A 39 12.66 -48.41 -22.03
C PHE A 39 11.45 -48.43 -21.07
N ASN A 40 11.30 -49.59 -20.43
CA ASN A 40 10.23 -50.01 -19.52
C ASN A 40 10.42 -49.48 -18.08
N SER A 41 9.36 -49.67 -17.27
CA SER A 41 9.27 -49.86 -15.80
C SER A 41 8.30 -48.86 -15.16
N GLU A 42 7.07 -49.28 -14.77
CA GLU A 42 6.73 -49.95 -13.49
C GLU A 42 7.08 -49.06 -12.27
N ILE A 43 6.23 -48.77 -11.29
CA ILE A 43 5.02 -49.43 -10.80
C ILE A 43 4.31 -48.54 -9.75
N GLN A 44 2.98 -48.69 -9.66
CA GLN A 44 2.04 -48.54 -8.52
C GLN A 44 2.10 -47.28 -7.62
N SER A 45 0.98 -46.63 -7.31
CA SER A 45 -0.21 -47.21 -6.66
C SER A 45 -1.43 -46.30 -6.93
N THR A 46 -2.54 -46.75 -7.54
CA THR A 46 -3.69 -47.47 -6.94
C THR A 46 -4.22 -46.74 -5.70
N SER A 47 -5.40 -46.11 -5.72
CA SER A 47 -6.70 -46.78 -5.58
C SER A 47 -7.82 -45.86 -6.07
N HIS A 48 -8.60 -46.29 -7.08
CA HIS A 48 -9.98 -46.84 -6.97
C HIS A 48 -11.02 -45.77 -6.56
N SER A 49 -12.21 -45.65 -7.13
CA SER A 49 -13.03 -46.37 -8.14
C SER A 49 -14.30 -45.50 -8.26
N THR A 50 -15.18 -45.50 -9.26
CA THR A 50 -15.70 -46.51 -10.20
C THR A 50 -16.50 -45.71 -11.24
N ALA A 51 -16.26 -45.87 -12.55
CA ALA A 51 -17.10 -46.58 -13.53
C ALA A 51 -18.59 -46.15 -13.51
N VAL A 52 -19.23 -45.83 -14.65
CA VAL A 52 -19.60 -46.80 -15.69
C VAL A 52 -19.74 -46.14 -17.08
N LYS A 53 -19.11 -46.80 -18.06
CA LYS A 53 -19.25 -46.81 -19.54
C LYS A 53 -20.69 -47.08 -19.99
N GLN A 54 -21.19 -46.96 -21.22
CA GLN A 54 -20.84 -46.57 -22.60
C GLN A 54 -22.25 -46.45 -23.25
N GLU A 55 -22.52 -45.60 -24.24
CA GLU A 55 -22.42 -45.96 -25.66
C GLU A 55 -22.73 -44.71 -26.50
N GLN A 56 -21.89 -44.48 -27.51
CA GLN A 56 -22.17 -43.56 -28.62
C GLN A 56 -23.06 -44.27 -29.64
N ILE A 57 -24.04 -43.60 -30.24
CA ILE A 57 -24.36 -43.72 -31.68
C ILE A 57 -24.84 -42.36 -32.20
N ASN A 58 -24.19 -41.87 -33.27
CA ASN A 58 -24.57 -40.74 -34.11
C ASN A 58 -25.89 -41.00 -34.85
N GLY A 59 -26.74 -39.98 -35.00
CA GLY A 59 -27.90 -40.03 -35.87
C GLY A 59 -28.31 -38.62 -36.32
N GLU A 60 -28.29 -38.43 -37.63
CA GLU A 60 -28.59 -37.22 -38.40
C GLU A 60 -29.95 -36.54 -38.13
N GLN A 61 -29.97 -35.24 -38.42
CA GLN A 61 -31.08 -34.37 -38.85
C GLN A 61 -32.52 -34.94 -38.82
N ASN A 62 -33.43 -34.25 -38.12
CA ASN A 62 -34.55 -33.55 -38.77
C ASN A 62 -35.40 -32.69 -37.81
N HIS A 63 -35.95 -31.63 -38.39
CA HIS A 63 -36.85 -30.62 -37.84
C HIS A 63 -37.98 -31.17 -36.94
N SER A 64 -38.29 -30.44 -35.86
CA SER A 64 -39.66 -30.20 -35.39
C SER A 64 -39.70 -28.96 -34.52
N GLU A 65 -40.33 -27.93 -35.07
CA GLU A 65 -40.76 -26.69 -34.44
C GLU A 65 -41.76 -26.98 -33.32
N TYR A 66 -41.52 -26.51 -32.09
CA TYR A 66 -42.58 -26.35 -31.09
C TYR A 66 -42.24 -25.21 -30.12
N ASP A 67 -43.19 -24.27 -30.05
CA ASP A 67 -43.26 -23.07 -29.22
C ASP A 67 -42.74 -23.23 -27.79
N ARG A 68 -41.78 -22.38 -27.41
CA ARG A 68 -41.56 -22.01 -26.00
C ARG A 68 -40.93 -20.63 -25.83
N GLY A 69 -41.37 -19.65 -26.61
CA GLY A 69 -41.21 -18.24 -26.25
C GLY A 69 -42.40 -17.85 -25.37
N GLU A 70 -42.17 -17.47 -24.10
CA GLU A 70 -42.95 -16.48 -23.32
C GLU A 70 -42.83 -16.64 -21.79
N PHE A 71 -42.31 -17.76 -21.28
CA PHE A 71 -42.24 -17.95 -19.81
C PHE A 71 -40.92 -17.56 -19.14
N ALA A 72 -39.83 -17.32 -19.88
CA ALA A 72 -38.53 -17.02 -19.27
C ALA A 72 -38.34 -15.57 -18.79
N HIS A 73 -39.26 -14.64 -19.11
CA HIS A 73 -39.10 -13.22 -18.76
C HIS A 73 -39.73 -12.80 -17.42
N ARG A 74 -40.38 -13.70 -16.67
CA ARG A 74 -41.12 -13.30 -15.44
C ARG A 74 -40.32 -13.47 -14.13
N TYR A 75 -39.10 -14.00 -14.16
CA TYR A 75 -38.34 -14.31 -12.92
C TYR A 75 -37.11 -13.42 -12.66
N MET A 76 -36.84 -12.39 -13.46
CA MET A 76 -35.63 -11.55 -13.33
C MET A 76 -35.89 -10.17 -12.71
N SER A 77 -36.62 -10.09 -11.59
CA SER A 77 -36.99 -8.78 -11.01
C SER A 77 -36.92 -8.64 -9.49
N TYR A 78 -36.15 -9.47 -8.77
CA TYR A 78 -35.98 -9.31 -7.31
C TYR A 78 -34.55 -8.99 -6.85
N GLU A 79 -33.53 -9.08 -7.72
CA GLU A 79 -32.13 -8.87 -7.34
C GLU A 79 -31.59 -7.46 -7.63
N HIS A 80 -32.47 -6.47 -7.84
CA HIS A 80 -32.08 -5.08 -8.15
C HIS A 80 -32.59 -4.02 -7.18
N ARG A 81 -33.01 -4.40 -5.96
CA ARG A 81 -33.42 -3.43 -4.92
C ARG A 81 -32.35 -3.00 -3.92
N TYR A 82 -31.14 -3.52 -4.03
CA TYR A 82 -29.98 -3.07 -3.24
C TYR A 82 -28.80 -2.73 -4.16
N ALA A 83 -29.05 -1.92 -5.20
CA ALA A 83 -27.95 -1.29 -5.90
C ALA A 83 -27.21 -0.39 -4.90
N GLU A 84 -26.06 -0.87 -4.42
CA GLU A 84 -25.13 -0.10 -3.59
C GLU A 84 -24.92 1.27 -4.26
N GLY A 85 -25.25 2.36 -3.57
CA GLY A 85 -25.08 3.70 -4.10
C GLY A 85 -23.62 3.96 -4.52
N PRO A 86 -23.36 4.94 -5.39
CA PRO A 86 -22.00 5.22 -5.90
C PRO A 86 -20.99 5.49 -4.77
N PHE A 87 -21.46 6.01 -3.63
CA PHE A 87 -20.67 6.19 -2.43
C PHE A 87 -20.28 4.88 -1.74
N THR A 88 -21.23 3.94 -1.57
CA THR A 88 -20.97 2.67 -0.89
C THR A 88 -20.01 1.79 -1.70
N ILE A 89 -20.11 1.82 -3.03
CA ILE A 89 -19.15 1.16 -3.94
C ILE A 89 -17.75 1.76 -3.75
N LYS A 90 -17.64 3.10 -3.72
CA LYS A 90 -16.35 3.79 -3.53
C LYS A 90 -15.72 3.45 -2.18
N VAL A 91 -16.48 3.50 -1.09
CA VAL A 91 -15.99 3.16 0.26
C VAL A 91 -15.53 1.71 0.33
N LYS A 92 -16.32 0.77 -0.20
CA LYS A 92 -15.97 -0.67 -0.22
C LYS A 92 -14.71 -0.93 -1.03
N SER A 93 -14.54 -0.24 -2.16
CA SER A 93 -13.32 -0.32 -2.97
C SER A 93 -12.09 0.21 -2.23
N THR A 94 -12.19 1.37 -1.57
CA THR A 94 -11.11 1.95 -0.77
C THR A 94 -10.75 1.08 0.44
N PHE A 95 -11.74 0.43 1.06
CA PHE A 95 -11.51 -0.48 2.19
C PHE A 95 -10.81 -1.78 1.78
N ASN A 96 -11.20 -2.35 0.63
CA ASN A 96 -10.49 -3.51 0.09
C ASN A 96 -9.05 -3.15 -0.30
N GLU A 97 -8.87 -1.96 -0.89
CA GLU A 97 -7.55 -1.43 -1.22
C GLU A 97 -6.70 -1.18 0.05
N SER A 98 -7.28 -0.66 1.14
CA SER A 98 -6.56 -0.43 2.40
C SER A 98 -6.09 -1.71 3.06
N LYS A 99 -6.91 -2.78 3.02
CA LYS A 99 -6.46 -4.11 3.48
C LYS A 99 -5.26 -4.60 2.69
N GLN A 100 -5.30 -4.44 1.36
CA GLN A 100 -4.18 -4.81 0.51
C GLN A 100 -2.94 -3.93 0.79
N PHE A 101 -3.13 -2.63 1.00
CA PHE A 101 -2.07 -1.69 1.36
C PHE A 101 -1.33 -2.14 2.61
N PHE A 102 -2.04 -2.37 3.72
CA PHE A 102 -1.40 -2.76 4.97
C PHE A 102 -0.74 -4.14 4.87
N LYS A 103 -1.38 -5.11 4.22
CA LYS A 103 -0.76 -6.42 3.97
C LYS A 103 0.59 -6.26 3.24
N GLU A 104 0.61 -5.46 2.18
CA GLU A 104 1.82 -5.25 1.40
C GLU A 104 2.87 -4.40 2.13
N ALA A 105 2.46 -3.41 2.91
CA ALA A 105 3.36 -2.59 3.73
C ALA A 105 4.13 -3.43 4.76
N PHE A 106 3.48 -4.41 5.40
CA PHE A 106 4.11 -5.25 6.42
C PHE A 106 4.76 -6.52 5.88
N THR A 107 4.29 -7.08 4.75
CA THR A 107 4.79 -8.37 4.25
C THR A 107 5.69 -8.26 3.01
N SER A 108 5.49 -7.27 2.14
CA SER A 108 6.09 -7.30 0.79
C SER A 108 6.39 -5.92 0.20
N HIS A 109 6.84 -4.97 1.02
CA HIS A 109 7.10 -3.59 0.58
C HIS A 109 8.08 -3.53 -0.61
N ASP A 110 9.09 -4.40 -0.61
CA ASP A 110 10.09 -4.50 -1.66
C ASP A 110 9.58 -4.95 -3.02
N ALA A 111 8.58 -5.84 -3.04
CA ALA A 111 7.99 -6.33 -4.27
C ALA A 111 7.13 -5.25 -4.95
N VAL A 112 6.45 -4.43 -4.15
CA VAL A 112 5.57 -3.35 -4.66
C VAL A 112 6.37 -2.19 -5.23
N MET A 113 7.54 -1.88 -4.66
CA MET A 113 8.42 -0.83 -5.18
C MET A 113 9.07 -1.20 -6.51
N LYS A 114 9.37 -2.48 -6.73
CA LYS A 114 9.87 -2.96 -8.03
C LYS A 114 8.75 -3.02 -9.09
N GLY A 115 7.52 -3.25 -8.66
CA GLY A 115 6.37 -3.30 -9.55
C GLY A 115 5.82 -1.93 -9.94
N ASN A 116 5.00 -1.89 -10.98
CA ASN A 116 4.35 -0.66 -11.46
C ASN A 116 3.06 -0.31 -10.68
N LYS A 117 2.79 -1.02 -9.58
CA LYS A 117 1.57 -0.88 -8.80
C LYS A 117 1.60 0.42 -7.98
N SER A 118 0.56 1.24 -8.07
CA SER A 118 0.37 2.43 -7.22
C SER A 118 -1.01 2.40 -6.56
N PHE A 119 -1.07 2.84 -5.32
CA PHE A 119 -2.33 2.97 -4.58
C PHE A 119 -3.07 4.27 -4.97
N SER A 120 -4.39 4.30 -4.75
CA SER A 120 -5.24 5.43 -5.07
C SER A 120 -4.90 6.66 -4.21
N ILE A 121 -4.97 7.85 -4.82
CA ILE A 121 -4.69 9.11 -4.12
C ILE A 121 -5.71 9.36 -2.98
N THR A 122 -6.94 8.86 -3.13
CA THR A 122 -7.99 8.91 -2.11
C THR A 122 -7.57 8.14 -0.85
N LEU A 123 -6.99 6.94 -1.01
CA LEU A 123 -6.49 6.15 0.11
C LEU A 123 -5.27 6.81 0.75
N LEU A 124 -4.31 7.26 -0.06
CA LEU A 124 -3.07 7.86 0.45
C LEU A 124 -3.35 9.13 1.25
N SER A 125 -4.21 10.01 0.71
CA SER A 125 -4.62 11.23 1.41
C SER A 125 -5.44 10.93 2.67
N SER A 126 -6.37 9.97 2.62
CA SER A 126 -7.14 9.59 3.81
C SER A 126 -6.25 9.02 4.91
N LEU A 127 -5.24 8.20 4.57
CA LEU A 127 -4.30 7.64 5.54
C LEU A 127 -3.51 8.74 6.28
N VAL A 128 -3.00 9.73 5.55
CA VAL A 128 -2.26 10.86 6.15
C VAL A 128 -3.18 11.70 7.05
N ILE A 129 -4.38 12.04 6.58
CA ILE A 129 -5.35 12.84 7.34
C ILE A 129 -5.77 12.10 8.62
N ILE A 130 -6.14 10.83 8.51
CA ILE A 130 -6.54 10.01 9.66
C ILE A 130 -5.38 9.87 10.64
N GLY A 131 -4.15 9.64 10.16
CA GLY A 131 -2.97 9.58 11.01
C GLY A 131 -2.73 10.88 11.80
N LEU A 132 -2.86 12.04 11.16
CA LEU A 132 -2.74 13.34 11.82
C LEU A 132 -3.86 13.61 12.82
N LEU A 133 -5.10 13.18 12.53
CA LEU A 133 -6.22 13.28 13.46
C LEU A 133 -6.01 12.40 14.70
N ILE A 134 -5.55 11.16 14.52
CA ILE A 134 -5.21 10.25 15.61
C ILE A 134 -4.08 10.85 16.47
N LEU A 135 -3.05 11.42 15.84
CA LEU A 135 -1.98 12.12 16.55
C LEU A 135 -2.52 13.28 17.39
N GLY A 136 -3.38 14.12 16.81
CA GLY A 136 -4.04 15.22 17.53
C GLY A 136 -4.87 14.73 18.72
N MET A 137 -5.60 13.62 18.55
CA MET A 137 -6.35 12.98 19.62
C MET A 137 -5.44 12.50 20.76
N PHE A 138 -4.32 11.81 20.45
CA PHE A 138 -3.36 11.38 21.46
C PHE A 138 -2.74 12.57 22.21
N LEU A 139 -2.38 13.63 21.50
CA LEU A 139 -1.84 14.86 22.12
C LEU A 139 -2.87 15.53 23.02
N HIS A 140 -4.15 15.51 22.65
CA HIS A 140 -5.21 16.03 23.50
C HIS A 140 -5.37 15.22 24.78
N LEU A 141 -5.37 13.88 24.70
CA LEU A 141 -5.40 13.02 25.88
C LEU A 141 -4.18 13.24 26.78
N LEU A 142 -3.01 13.48 26.18
CA LEU A 142 -1.77 13.75 26.89
C LEU A 142 -1.73 15.16 27.52
N SER A 143 -2.44 16.12 26.94
CA SER A 143 -2.31 17.52 27.32
C SER A 143 -2.72 17.82 28.77
N ALA A 144 -3.69 17.07 29.31
CA ALA A 144 -4.12 17.20 30.69
C ALA A 144 -3.00 16.92 31.71
N SER A 145 -2.06 16.01 31.40
CA SER A 145 -0.94 15.70 32.29
C SER A 145 0.30 16.57 32.06
N LEU A 146 0.37 17.27 30.93
CA LEU A 146 1.51 18.13 30.57
C LEU A 146 1.35 19.59 31.03
N PHE A 147 0.12 20.12 31.03
CA PHE A 147 -0.13 21.56 31.23
C PHE A 147 -0.91 21.90 32.50
N ASP A 148 -1.06 20.95 33.42
CA ASP A 148 -1.72 21.21 34.70
C ASP A 148 -1.03 22.39 35.43
N GLY A 149 -1.79 23.45 35.70
CA GLY A 149 -1.30 24.68 36.33
C GLY A 149 -0.97 25.87 35.41
N TYR A 150 -1.08 25.75 34.08
CA TYR A 150 -0.84 26.87 33.15
C TYR A 150 -2.14 27.39 32.50
N PHE A 151 -2.34 28.72 32.52
CA PHE A 151 -3.47 29.41 31.87
C PHE A 151 -3.31 29.53 30.34
N VAL A 152 -2.88 28.46 29.68
CA VAL A 152 -2.69 28.45 28.22
C VAL A 152 -3.79 27.64 27.56
N ASP A 153 -4.30 28.15 26.44
CA ASP A 153 -5.26 27.42 25.63
C ASP A 153 -4.60 26.19 24.98
N THR A 154 -4.87 25.02 25.58
CA THR A 154 -4.37 23.71 25.19
C THR A 154 -4.71 23.36 23.73
N ALA A 155 -5.88 23.77 23.24
CA ALA A 155 -6.31 23.47 21.87
C ALA A 155 -5.40 24.16 20.83
N THR A 156 -5.02 25.41 21.09
CA THR A 156 -4.09 26.16 20.23
C THR A 156 -2.70 25.53 20.19
N ILE A 157 -2.20 25.01 21.32
CA ILE A 157 -0.90 24.30 21.36
C ILE A 157 -0.96 23.03 20.53
N ILE A 158 -1.99 22.19 20.73
CA ILE A 158 -2.15 20.93 20.01
C ILE A 158 -2.26 21.20 18.50
N LEU A 159 -3.07 22.18 18.10
CA LEU A 159 -3.23 22.53 16.68
C LEU A 159 -1.89 22.97 16.06
N LYS A 160 -1.12 23.81 16.75
CA LYS A 160 0.22 24.23 16.29
C LYS A 160 1.15 23.03 16.15
N PHE A 161 1.13 22.09 17.09
CA PHE A 161 1.95 20.89 17.04
C PHE A 161 1.57 19.98 15.84
N VAL A 162 0.28 19.72 15.65
CA VAL A 162 -0.22 18.89 14.53
C VAL A 162 0.10 19.55 13.18
N LEU A 163 -0.10 20.87 13.06
CA LEU A 163 0.22 21.61 11.84
C LEU A 163 1.73 21.63 11.55
N THR A 164 2.56 21.82 12.58
CA THR A 164 4.02 21.75 12.45
C THR A 164 4.47 20.36 12.00
N THR A 165 3.87 19.30 12.57
CA THR A 165 4.14 17.91 12.18
C THR A 165 3.73 17.63 10.74
N MET A 166 2.56 18.11 10.31
CA MET A 166 2.08 17.98 8.94
C MET A 166 3.03 18.67 7.95
N LEU A 167 3.50 19.88 8.28
CA LEU A 167 4.45 20.62 7.46
C LEU A 167 5.83 19.95 7.40
N ALA A 168 6.31 19.39 8.52
CA ALA A 168 7.56 18.63 8.56
C ALA A 168 7.49 17.35 7.69
N LEU A 169 6.39 16.61 7.74
CA LEU A 169 6.17 15.43 6.90
C LEU A 169 6.09 15.79 5.41
N ALA A 170 5.38 16.87 5.08
CA ALA A 170 5.30 17.37 3.72
C ALA A 170 6.69 17.81 3.21
N PHE A 171 7.46 18.52 4.04
CA PHE A 171 8.81 18.93 3.72
C PHE A 171 9.74 17.73 3.47
N LEU A 172 9.73 16.72 4.35
CA LEU A 172 10.51 15.49 4.16
C LEU A 172 10.18 14.78 2.83
N PHE A 173 8.89 14.68 2.51
CA PHE A 173 8.46 14.10 1.24
C PHE A 173 8.93 14.94 0.04
N ILE A 174 8.77 16.27 0.09
CA ILE A 174 9.18 17.17 -1.00
C ILE A 174 10.68 17.07 -1.26
N VAL A 175 11.51 17.09 -0.20
CA VAL A 175 12.97 16.95 -0.33
C VAL A 175 13.33 15.60 -0.93
N THR A 176 12.72 14.51 -0.44
CA THR A 176 12.96 13.17 -0.97
C THR A 176 12.57 13.07 -2.45
N PHE A 177 11.40 13.58 -2.82
CA PHE A 177 10.93 13.62 -4.20
C PHE A 177 11.84 14.48 -5.08
N ALA A 178 12.30 15.64 -4.60
CA ALA A 178 13.20 16.52 -5.33
C ALA A 178 14.54 15.82 -5.62
N VAL A 179 15.11 15.14 -4.63
CA VAL A 179 16.36 14.38 -4.80
C VAL A 179 16.20 13.24 -5.81
N ILE A 180 15.11 12.47 -5.73
CA ILE A 180 14.83 11.38 -6.67
C ILE A 180 14.65 11.91 -8.09
N ARG A 181 13.88 12.99 -8.25
CA ARG A 181 13.65 13.63 -9.55
C ARG A 181 14.91 14.26 -10.13
N LEU A 182 15.81 14.75 -9.29
CA LEU A 182 17.10 15.29 -9.69
C LEU A 182 18.03 14.15 -10.16
N MET A 183 17.96 12.99 -9.51
CA MET A 183 18.77 11.80 -9.79
C MET A 183 18.36 11.02 -11.05
N ILE A 184 17.05 10.84 -11.28
CA ILE A 184 16.52 9.95 -12.32
C ILE A 184 16.21 10.72 -13.60
N VAL A 185 16.60 10.16 -14.74
CA VAL A 185 16.37 10.76 -16.06
C VAL A 185 14.92 10.52 -16.54
N GLU A 186 14.36 9.36 -16.22
CA GLU A 186 13.01 8.96 -16.62
C GLU A 186 11.91 9.76 -15.92
N SER A 187 10.81 10.01 -16.63
CA SER A 187 9.64 10.69 -16.07
C SER A 187 8.82 9.73 -15.19
N ILE A 188 9.09 9.72 -13.89
CA ILE A 188 8.32 8.94 -12.92
C ILE A 188 7.05 9.71 -12.52
N SER A 189 5.92 9.00 -12.45
CA SER A 189 4.66 9.61 -12.01
C SER A 189 4.70 9.97 -10.52
N PHE A 190 4.28 11.20 -10.18
CA PHE A 190 4.21 11.68 -8.79
C PHE A 190 3.38 10.75 -7.89
N LYS A 191 2.25 10.25 -8.41
CA LYS A 191 1.36 9.32 -7.69
C LYS A 191 2.11 8.06 -7.24
N LYS A 192 2.96 7.49 -8.09
CA LYS A 192 3.75 6.29 -7.76
C LYS A 192 4.76 6.58 -6.66
N VAL A 193 5.49 7.70 -6.75
CA VAL A 193 6.48 8.07 -5.73
C VAL A 193 5.82 8.33 -4.37
N LEU A 194 4.69 9.05 -4.35
CA LEU A 194 3.94 9.29 -3.12
C LEU A 194 3.40 7.99 -2.50
N SER A 195 2.85 7.11 -3.34
CA SER A 195 2.36 5.79 -2.95
C SER A 195 3.45 4.96 -2.28
N ASP A 196 4.61 4.86 -2.91
CA ASP A 196 5.70 4.05 -2.37
C ASP A 196 6.29 4.70 -1.11
N TYR A 197 6.44 6.03 -1.07
CA TYR A 197 6.92 6.76 0.11
C TYR A 197 6.05 6.52 1.34
N ILE A 198 4.73 6.62 1.20
CA ILE A 198 3.79 6.35 2.30
C ILE A 198 3.87 4.87 2.72
N LEU A 199 4.04 3.95 1.77
CA LEU A 199 4.18 2.53 2.06
C LEU A 199 5.45 2.21 2.85
N VAL A 200 6.62 2.77 2.49
CA VAL A 200 7.87 2.57 3.25
C VAL A 200 7.74 3.10 4.67
N ASN A 201 7.15 4.29 4.81
CA ASN A 201 7.03 4.98 6.09
C ASN A 201 5.91 4.44 6.99
N THR A 202 5.07 3.53 6.50
CA THR A 202 3.99 2.93 7.29
C THR A 202 4.53 2.21 8.53
N LEU A 203 5.70 1.56 8.43
CA LEU A 203 6.33 0.89 9.56
C LEU A 203 6.84 1.89 10.61
N SER A 204 7.50 2.97 10.18
CA SER A 204 7.95 4.03 11.09
C SER A 204 6.77 4.68 11.83
N VAL A 205 5.71 5.04 11.12
CA VAL A 205 4.51 5.65 11.70
C VAL A 205 3.78 4.68 12.65
N SER A 206 3.77 3.38 12.35
CA SER A 206 3.19 2.38 13.26
C SER A 206 3.94 2.31 14.59
N ILE A 207 5.28 2.37 14.56
CA ILE A 207 6.11 2.41 15.76
C ILE A 207 5.91 3.72 16.53
N LEU A 208 5.68 4.85 15.85
CA LEU A 208 5.36 6.13 16.49
C LEU A 208 4.08 6.03 17.32
N PHE A 209 3.01 5.48 16.74
CA PHE A 209 1.75 5.27 17.47
C PHE A 209 1.90 4.28 18.62
N LEU A 210 2.68 3.21 18.44
CA LEU A 210 3.02 2.31 19.54
C LEU A 210 3.74 3.04 20.67
N GLY A 211 4.66 3.94 20.34
CA GLY A 211 5.33 4.82 21.31
C GLY A 211 4.35 5.68 22.10
N PHE A 212 3.36 6.28 21.45
CA PHE A 212 2.30 7.05 22.13
C PHE A 212 1.39 6.20 23.01
N ILE A 213 1.06 4.98 22.57
CA ILE A 213 0.28 4.03 23.40
C ILE A 213 1.06 3.66 24.66
N VAL A 214 2.36 3.34 24.52
CA VAL A 214 3.25 3.05 25.65
C VAL A 214 3.40 4.27 26.57
N PHE A 215 3.43 5.49 26.02
CA PHE A 215 3.43 6.72 26.80
C PHE A 215 2.21 6.79 27.71
N PHE A 216 1.03 6.48 27.16
CA PHE A 216 -0.23 6.47 27.89
C PHE A 216 -0.26 5.42 29.01
N LEU A 217 0.50 4.33 28.88
CA LEU A 217 0.70 3.32 29.93
C LEU A 217 1.72 3.75 30.99
N GLU A 218 2.14 5.02 31.00
CA GLU A 218 3.11 5.61 31.94
C GLU A 218 4.52 4.98 31.87
N LEU A 219 4.83 4.23 30.81
CA LEU A 219 6.14 3.65 30.55
C LEU A 219 7.03 4.65 29.79
N TYR A 220 7.35 5.77 30.43
CA TYR A 220 7.90 6.94 29.74
C TYR A 220 9.26 6.70 29.08
N ILE A 221 10.18 5.95 29.71
CA ILE A 221 11.52 5.65 29.15
C ILE A 221 11.36 4.85 27.86
N PHE A 222 10.57 3.78 27.93
CA PHE A 222 10.35 2.89 26.81
C PHE A 222 9.63 3.61 25.67
N SER A 223 8.64 4.45 25.99
CA SER A 223 7.97 5.31 25.01
C SER A 223 8.95 6.27 24.32
N GLY A 224 9.79 6.99 25.08
CA GLY A 224 10.77 7.93 24.53
C GLY A 224 11.72 7.26 23.54
N ILE A 225 12.19 6.05 23.87
CA ILE A 225 13.03 5.23 22.97
C ILE A 225 12.27 4.88 21.69
N LEU A 226 11.01 4.41 21.79
CA LEU A 226 10.20 4.07 20.61
C LEU A 226 9.91 5.27 19.71
N ILE A 227 9.59 6.43 20.30
CA ILE A 227 9.34 7.68 19.55
C ILE A 227 10.63 8.12 18.84
N ALA A 228 11.77 8.16 19.54
CA ALA A 228 13.05 8.51 18.95
C ALA A 228 13.45 7.53 17.84
N PHE A 229 13.28 6.23 18.07
CA PHE A 229 13.54 5.18 17.08
C PHE A 229 12.65 5.34 15.84
N SER A 230 11.37 5.67 16.01
CA SER A 230 10.47 5.94 14.90
C SER A 230 10.92 7.12 14.04
N VAL A 231 11.36 8.23 14.66
CA VAL A 231 11.88 9.40 13.95
C VAL A 231 13.15 9.05 13.16
N ILE A 232 14.06 8.27 13.76
CA ILE A 232 15.26 7.77 13.06
C ILE A 232 14.85 6.91 11.86
N LEU A 233 13.88 5.99 12.04
CA LEU A 233 13.37 5.16 10.95
C LEU A 233 12.72 5.98 9.83
N LEU A 234 12.05 7.10 10.15
CA LEU A 234 11.47 7.99 9.15
C LEU A 234 12.54 8.63 8.27
N LEU A 235 13.65 9.04 8.88
CA LEU A 235 14.80 9.62 8.17
C LEU A 235 15.54 8.56 7.34
N THR A 236 15.83 7.39 7.91
CA THR A 236 16.54 6.32 7.19
C THR A 236 15.69 5.70 6.09
N SER A 237 14.37 5.64 6.26
CA SER A 237 13.42 5.24 5.21
C SER A 237 13.50 6.12 3.96
N SER A 238 13.69 7.43 4.13
CA SER A 238 13.88 8.36 3.00
C SER A 238 15.17 8.06 2.23
N VAL A 239 16.26 7.73 2.94
CA VAL A 239 17.55 7.33 2.35
C VAL A 239 17.43 5.97 1.65
N TYR A 240 16.74 5.02 2.28
CA TYR A 240 16.43 3.71 1.70
C TYR A 240 15.67 3.88 0.38
N PHE A 241 14.66 4.74 0.38
CA PHE A 241 13.83 5.02 -0.78
C PHE A 241 14.64 5.58 -1.96
N ILE A 242 15.49 6.58 -1.71
CA ILE A 242 16.43 7.13 -2.72
C ILE A 242 17.33 6.03 -3.29
N SER A 243 17.89 5.19 -2.41
CA SER A 243 18.80 4.12 -2.79
C SER A 243 18.12 3.05 -3.64
N LYS A 244 16.89 2.66 -3.29
CA LYS A 244 16.12 1.65 -4.04
C LYS A 244 15.77 2.12 -5.44
N TYR A 245 15.32 3.36 -5.56
CA TYR A 245 15.02 3.99 -6.84
C TYR A 245 16.28 4.12 -7.71
N SER A 246 17.44 4.27 -7.09
CA SER A 246 18.70 4.34 -7.81
C SER A 246 19.10 3.03 -8.51
N VAL A 247 18.66 1.88 -8.02
CA VAL A 247 19.02 0.58 -8.60
C VAL A 247 18.10 0.21 -9.76
N ASN A 248 16.84 0.68 -9.72
CA ASN A 248 15.79 0.26 -10.64
C ASN A 248 15.63 1.18 -11.85
N HIS A 249 16.31 2.34 -11.89
CA HIS A 249 16.18 3.34 -12.94
C HIS A 249 17.53 3.82 -13.45
N THR A 250 17.53 4.38 -14.66
CA THR A 250 18.71 5.03 -15.23
C THR A 250 19.03 6.34 -14.52
N LEU A 251 20.29 6.49 -14.10
CA LEU A 251 20.74 7.59 -13.26
C LEU A 251 21.50 8.64 -14.05
N ARG A 252 21.27 9.91 -13.69
CA ARG A 252 22.06 11.03 -14.19
C ARG A 252 23.43 11.13 -13.49
N PHE A 253 23.51 10.74 -12.22
CA PHE A 253 24.74 10.68 -11.42
C PHE A 253 24.59 9.64 -10.31
N THR A 254 25.70 9.25 -9.69
CA THR A 254 25.75 8.15 -8.71
C THR A 254 24.89 8.39 -7.47
N SER A 255 24.20 7.34 -7.00
CA SER A 255 23.35 7.33 -5.79
C SER A 255 23.97 7.98 -4.55
N PHE A 256 25.28 7.82 -4.38
CA PHE A 256 26.04 8.37 -3.27
C PHE A 256 25.85 9.89 -3.14
N TYR A 257 25.92 10.62 -4.25
CA TYR A 257 25.75 12.08 -4.23
C TYR A 257 24.32 12.49 -3.90
N SER A 258 23.32 11.71 -4.32
CA SER A 258 21.90 11.95 -3.97
C SER A 258 21.69 11.87 -2.46
N VAL A 259 22.28 10.87 -1.81
CA VAL A 259 22.20 10.69 -0.35
C VAL A 259 22.95 11.81 0.38
N MET A 260 24.11 12.24 -0.11
CA MET A 260 24.83 13.39 0.45
C MET A 260 24.02 14.68 0.37
N ILE A 261 23.43 14.99 -0.79
CA ILE A 261 22.57 16.17 -0.97
C ILE A 261 21.37 16.11 -0.02
N PHE A 262 20.75 14.94 0.13
CA PHE A 262 19.67 14.74 1.09
C PHE A 262 20.09 15.10 2.53
N PHE A 263 21.24 14.60 3.00
CA PHE A 263 21.72 14.92 4.35
C PHE A 263 22.07 16.40 4.54
N VAL A 264 22.61 17.08 3.53
CA VAL A 264 22.88 18.52 3.60
C VAL A 264 21.58 19.31 3.76
N ILE A 265 20.56 19.00 2.94
CA ILE A 265 19.26 19.68 3.00
C ILE A 265 18.56 19.40 4.33
N ILE A 266 18.54 18.14 4.78
CA ILE A 266 17.93 17.76 6.06
C ILE A 266 18.68 18.35 7.24
N GLY A 267 20.01 18.37 7.22
CA GLY A 267 20.81 18.99 8.29
C GLY A 267 20.52 20.49 8.41
N PHE A 268 20.46 21.21 7.29
CA PHE A 268 20.07 22.62 7.27
C PHE A 268 18.64 22.84 7.76
N ALA A 269 17.70 21.98 7.32
CA ALA A 269 16.31 22.04 7.77
C ALA A 269 16.20 21.78 9.28
N LEU A 270 16.85 20.74 9.81
CA LEU A 270 16.86 20.44 11.24
C LEU A 270 17.46 21.59 12.05
N HIS A 271 18.48 22.29 11.55
CA HIS A 271 19.01 23.48 12.19
C HIS A 271 17.98 24.63 12.22
N LEU A 272 17.33 24.93 11.09
CA LEU A 272 16.31 25.99 11.02
C LEU A 272 15.06 25.68 11.85
N PHE A 273 14.51 24.47 11.74
CA PHE A 273 13.36 24.04 12.51
C PHE A 273 13.71 23.86 13.98
N GLY A 274 14.87 23.27 14.27
CA GLY A 274 15.35 23.05 15.64
C GLY A 274 15.51 24.35 16.40
N SER A 275 16.19 25.34 15.82
CA SER A 275 16.31 26.67 16.44
C SER A 275 14.95 27.34 16.66
N THR A 276 14.04 27.25 15.69
CA THR A 276 12.69 27.82 15.82
C THR A 276 11.85 27.13 16.90
N ILE A 277 11.95 25.81 17.02
CA ILE A 277 11.24 25.01 18.05
C ILE A 277 11.84 25.32 19.42
N ILE A 278 13.16 25.28 19.58
CA ILE A 278 13.83 25.54 20.85
C ILE A 278 13.46 26.93 21.36
N HIS A 279 13.57 27.98 20.54
CA HIS A 279 13.18 29.31 20.96
C HIS A 279 11.69 29.43 21.32
N ARG A 280 10.79 28.74 20.60
CA ARG A 280 9.35 28.74 20.90
C ARG A 280 9.00 28.03 22.21
N TYR A 281 9.70 26.96 22.57
CA TYR A 281 9.38 26.14 23.74
C TYR A 281 10.19 26.50 24.99
N ASP A 282 11.38 27.09 24.83
CA ASP A 282 12.18 27.66 25.91
C ASP A 282 11.50 28.91 26.49
N ASP A 283 10.91 29.75 25.64
CA ASP A 283 10.09 30.91 26.04
C ASP A 283 8.78 30.49 26.79
N LEU A 284 8.36 29.22 26.63
CA LEU A 284 7.25 28.62 27.37
C LEU A 284 7.69 27.89 28.66
N GLY A 285 8.99 27.84 28.99
CA GLY A 285 9.54 27.11 30.15
C GLY A 285 9.40 25.57 30.08
N THR A 286 8.74 25.06 29.05
CA THR A 286 8.37 23.63 28.90
C THR A 286 9.55 22.69 28.63
N LEU A 287 10.57 23.15 27.90
CA LEU A 287 11.77 22.34 27.60
C LEU A 287 12.63 22.11 28.86
N HIS A 288 12.79 23.16 29.67
CA HIS A 288 13.54 23.09 30.93
C HIS A 288 12.85 22.16 31.94
N GLN A 289 11.51 22.18 32.02
CA GLN A 289 10.74 21.31 32.92
C GLN A 289 10.63 19.86 32.44
N LEU A 290 10.54 19.59 31.12
CA LEU A 290 10.63 18.21 30.61
C LEU A 290 12.00 17.59 30.89
N PHE A 291 13.06 18.39 30.85
CA PHE A 291 14.41 17.94 31.19
C PHE A 291 14.59 17.75 32.71
N TRP A 292 14.01 18.61 33.55
CA TRP A 292 14.11 18.54 35.02
C TRP A 292 13.12 17.61 35.72
N ARG A 293 11.94 17.30 35.15
CA ARG A 293 11.04 16.25 35.69
C ARG A 293 11.61 14.83 35.51
N TRP A 294 12.70 14.71 34.76
CA TRP A 294 13.32 13.47 34.33
C TRP A 294 14.71 13.22 34.93
N LEU A 295 15.25 14.19 35.67
CA LEU A 295 16.45 14.06 36.50
C LEU A 295 16.03 13.94 37.97
#